data_AF-A0A2V7PZ52-F1
#
_entry.id   AF-A0A2V7PZ52-F1
#
_cell.length_a   1.000
_cell.length_b   1.000
_cell.length_c   1.000
_cell.angle_alpha   90.00
_cell.angle_beta   90.00
_cell.angle_gamma   90.00
#
_symmetry.space_group_name_H-M   'P 1'
#
loop_
_entity.id
_entity.type
_entity.pdbx_description
1 polymer ?
#
loop_
_entity_poly.entity_id
_entity_poly.type
_entity_poly.pdbx_seq_one_letter_code
_entity_poly.pdbx_strand_id
1 'polypeptide(L)'
;MNRRVGSLRSGSAVKSEGHLRRHLHDALSVLEVHLRAAVVPGNASDDAKYVSNPLDFEADRAPGDNDVRHRAVFSGYWDLAYWKDSHGLVKGILDGWSVSWIATAQTGQPYSEVVSNDLNNDGNRSNDIVPGSRNSHRLPSIYNLDMRLSRKIPIGKARLELIGEAFNLLNTTNITSQNFTLYNFTGGVLVPQLNLANP
;
A
#
# COMPACT_ATOMS: atom_id res chain seq x y z
N MET A 1 5.35 27.05 -26.74
CA MET A 1 5.95 25.69 -26.74
C MET A 1 4.93 24.71 -26.16
N ASN A 2 4.38 23.85 -27.02
CA ASN A 2 3.22 23.00 -26.71
C ASN A 2 3.72 21.66 -26.12
N ARG A 3 3.37 21.31 -24.86
CA ARG A 3 3.72 20.01 -24.26
C ARG A 3 2.49 19.12 -24.15
N ARG A 4 2.62 17.93 -24.73
CA ARG A 4 1.59 16.91 -24.97
C ARG A 4 1.03 16.34 -23.67
N VAL A 5 -0.30 16.22 -23.63
CA VAL A 5 -1.07 15.47 -22.63
C VAL A 5 -0.88 13.97 -22.89
N GLY A 6 -0.38 13.23 -21.90
CA GLY A 6 -0.25 11.78 -21.96
C GLY A 6 -1.59 11.10 -21.68
N SER A 7 -2.07 10.27 -22.60
CA SER A 7 -3.29 9.48 -22.42
C SER A 7 -3.03 8.26 -21.54
N LEU A 8 -3.76 8.13 -20.43
CA LEU A 8 -3.81 6.91 -19.62
C LEU A 8 -4.61 5.83 -20.35
N ARG A 9 -3.98 4.68 -20.60
CA ARG A 9 -4.69 3.46 -21.06
C ARG A 9 -4.94 2.55 -19.87
N SER A 10 -6.18 2.56 -19.36
CA SER A 10 -6.68 1.51 -18.47
C SER A 10 -6.98 0.27 -19.30
N GLY A 11 -6.26 -0.83 -19.07
CA GLY A 11 -6.51 -2.11 -19.71
C GLY A 11 -7.15 -3.08 -18.72
N SER A 12 -8.46 -3.30 -18.82
CA SER A 12 -9.12 -4.43 -18.19
C SER A 12 -9.01 -5.63 -19.13
N ALA A 13 -8.22 -6.65 -18.76
CA ALA A 13 -8.16 -7.89 -19.51
C ALA A 13 -9.34 -8.79 -19.12
N VAL A 14 -10.45 -8.71 -19.87
CA VAL A 14 -11.57 -9.65 -19.76
C VAL A 14 -11.36 -10.77 -20.78
N LYS A 15 -10.86 -11.92 -20.34
CA LYS A 15 -10.69 -13.10 -21.19
C LYS A 15 -12.01 -13.88 -21.24
N SER A 16 -12.69 -13.91 -22.38
CA SER A 16 -13.89 -14.74 -22.60
C SER A 16 -13.59 -15.85 -23.61
N GLU A 17 -13.77 -17.11 -23.20
CA GLU A 17 -13.75 -18.30 -24.05
C GLU A 17 -14.89 -19.25 -23.65
N GLY A 18 -15.42 -19.97 -24.63
CA GLY A 18 -16.77 -20.51 -24.69
C GLY A 18 -17.09 -21.79 -23.90
N HIS A 19 -18.40 -21.99 -23.72
CA HIS A 19 -19.12 -23.22 -23.36
C HIS A 19 -18.70 -23.93 -22.06
N LEU A 20 -18.95 -23.21 -20.96
CA LEU A 20 -19.50 -23.66 -19.68
C LEU A 20 -19.72 -22.33 -18.94
N ARG A 21 -20.97 -21.94 -18.64
CA ARG A 21 -21.29 -20.63 -18.04
C ARG A 21 -20.68 -20.53 -16.63
N ARG A 22 -19.38 -20.19 -16.59
CA ARG A 22 -18.57 -19.94 -15.40
C ARG A 22 -18.69 -18.45 -15.09
N HIS A 23 -19.37 -18.11 -14.00
CA HIS A 23 -19.46 -16.73 -13.50
C HIS A 23 -18.32 -16.45 -12.52
N LEU A 24 -17.10 -16.56 -13.02
CA LEU A 24 -15.91 -16.03 -12.35
C LEU A 24 -15.67 -14.64 -12.95
N HIS A 25 -15.70 -13.61 -12.11
CA HIS A 25 -15.40 -12.24 -12.51
C HIS A 25 -14.21 -11.77 -11.69
N ASP A 26 -13.06 -11.69 -12.35
CA ASP A 26 -11.80 -11.28 -11.73
C ASP A 26 -11.35 -9.95 -12.33
N ALA A 27 -10.75 -9.11 -11.50
CA ALA A 27 -10.12 -7.86 -11.89
C ALA A 27 -8.72 -7.78 -11.28
N LEU A 28 -7.71 -7.73 -12.14
CA LEU A 28 -6.35 -7.39 -11.74
C LEU A 28 -6.05 -5.96 -12.18
N SER A 29 -5.72 -5.12 -11.23
CA SER A 29 -5.18 -3.78 -11.49
C SER A 29 -3.74 -3.72 -11.01
N VAL A 30 -2.83 -3.48 -11.95
CA VAL A 30 -1.42 -3.18 -11.65
C VAL A 30 -1.22 -1.71 -11.96
N LEU A 31 -0.84 -0.95 -10.93
CA LEU A 31 -0.60 0.48 -11.05
C LEU A 31 0.88 0.74 -10.75
N GLU A 32 1.59 1.22 -11.76
CA GLU A 32 2.95 1.74 -11.62
C GLU A 32 2.87 3.26 -11.67
N VAL A 33 3.02 3.90 -10.51
CA VAL A 33 2.90 5.35 -10.38
C VAL A 33 4.18 5.88 -9.77
N HIS A 34 4.89 6.70 -10.54
CA HIS A 34 6.08 7.41 -10.08
C HIS A 34 5.65 8.81 -9.63
N LEU A 35 5.40 8.98 -8.33
CA LEU A 35 5.03 10.27 -7.76
C LEU A 35 6.29 11.03 -7.36
N ARG A 36 6.50 12.19 -8.00
CA ARG A 36 7.44 13.22 -7.53
C ARG A 36 6.60 14.34 -6.94
N ALA A 37 6.62 14.47 -5.61
CA ALA A 37 5.95 15.55 -4.92
C ALA A 37 7.01 16.57 -4.44
N ALA A 38 6.76 17.85 -4.71
CA ALA A 38 7.42 18.96 -4.04
C ALA A 38 6.35 19.70 -3.23
N VAL A 39 6.59 19.92 -1.94
CA VAL A 39 5.61 20.50 -1.02
C VAL A 39 5.90 21.99 -0.83
N VAL A 40 4.84 22.80 -0.79
CA VAL A 40 4.91 24.25 -0.55
C VAL A 40 5.07 24.52 0.96
N PRO A 41 6.02 25.37 1.39
CA PRO A 41 6.16 25.81 2.78
C PRO A 41 5.08 26.85 3.19
N GLY A 42 4.50 26.75 4.39
CA GLY A 42 3.89 27.89 5.11
C GLY A 42 3.53 27.76 6.64
N ASN A 43 4.13 26.90 7.47
CA ASN A 43 3.96 26.86 8.94
C ASN A 43 5.20 26.32 9.69
N ALA A 44 5.34 26.43 11.02
CA ALA A 44 6.55 26.04 11.79
C ALA A 44 7.03 24.56 11.63
N SER A 45 6.25 23.70 10.97
CA SER A 45 6.62 22.37 10.49
C SER A 45 7.29 22.37 9.09
N ASP A 46 7.55 23.54 8.52
CA ASP A 46 8.25 23.73 7.25
C ASP A 46 9.75 23.67 7.37
N ASP A 47 10.29 23.77 8.57
CA ASP A 47 11.73 23.78 8.76
C ASP A 47 12.34 22.47 8.21
N ALA A 48 11.60 21.36 8.30
CA ALA A 48 11.92 20.07 7.67
C ALA A 48 11.84 20.05 6.13
N LYS A 49 11.12 21.01 5.53
CA LYS A 49 10.92 21.14 4.09
C LYS A 49 12.03 21.94 3.42
N TYR A 50 12.87 22.65 4.18
CA TYR A 50 14.08 23.23 3.62
C TYR A 50 15.02 22.13 3.18
N VAL A 51 15.80 22.44 2.15
CA VAL A 51 16.92 21.61 1.74
C VAL A 51 17.89 21.43 2.90
N SER A 52 18.42 20.21 3.06
CA SER A 52 19.42 19.89 4.08
C SER A 52 20.69 20.71 3.89
N ASN A 53 21.01 21.06 2.63
CA ASN A 53 22.11 21.94 2.29
C ASN A 53 21.67 22.99 1.25
N PRO A 54 21.58 24.29 1.62
CA PRO A 54 21.22 25.34 0.68
C PRO A 54 22.26 25.59 -0.42
N LEU A 55 23.49 25.08 -0.26
CA LEU A 55 24.56 25.20 -1.26
C LEU A 55 24.55 24.06 -2.29
N ASP A 56 23.79 22.98 -2.06
CA ASP A 56 23.70 21.83 -2.96
C ASP A 56 22.28 21.23 -2.99
N PHE A 57 21.47 21.71 -3.94
CA PHE A 57 20.10 21.23 -4.13
C PHE A 57 20.00 19.82 -4.72
N GLU A 58 21.02 19.36 -5.46
CA GLU A 58 20.99 18.02 -6.07
C GLU A 58 21.24 16.95 -5.02
N ALA A 59 21.89 17.27 -3.89
CA ALA A 59 22.05 16.37 -2.75
C ALA A 59 20.72 15.90 -2.14
N ASP A 60 19.65 16.71 -2.25
CA ASP A 60 18.32 16.38 -1.73
C ASP A 60 17.39 15.73 -2.77
N ARG A 61 17.90 15.45 -3.97
CA ARG A 61 17.09 14.87 -5.04
C ARG A 61 16.77 13.40 -4.75
N ALA A 62 15.55 13.17 -4.26
CA ALA A 62 15.10 11.84 -3.86
C ALA A 62 13.67 11.51 -4.32
N PRO A 63 13.21 10.24 -4.19
CA PRO A 63 11.79 9.91 -4.31
C PRO A 63 10.96 10.67 -3.27
N GLY A 64 9.71 11.01 -3.57
CA GLY A 64 8.84 11.69 -2.61
C GLY A 64 8.40 10.76 -1.46
N ASP A 65 8.03 11.32 -0.31
CA ASP A 65 7.63 10.55 0.89
C ASP A 65 6.45 9.59 0.62
N ASN A 66 5.58 9.94 -0.32
CA ASN A 66 4.43 9.13 -0.74
C ASN A 66 4.72 8.20 -1.94
N ASP A 67 5.98 7.99 -2.32
CA ASP A 67 6.37 7.16 -3.46
C ASP A 67 6.22 5.66 -3.18
N VAL A 68 5.05 5.12 -3.52
CA VAL A 68 4.80 3.68 -3.59
C VAL A 68 5.10 3.20 -5.00
N ARG A 69 6.29 2.63 -5.19
CA ARG A 69 6.81 2.26 -6.51
C ARG A 69 5.98 1.19 -7.22
N HIS A 70 5.58 0.14 -6.50
CA HIS A 70 4.75 -0.93 -7.04
C HIS A 70 3.54 -1.14 -6.15
N ARG A 71 2.35 -1.08 -6.76
CA ARG A 71 1.09 -1.43 -6.09
C ARG A 71 0.24 -2.27 -7.02
N ALA A 72 -0.12 -3.46 -6.55
CA ALA A 72 -1.05 -4.35 -7.21
C ALA A 72 -2.26 -4.55 -6.31
N VAL A 73 -3.44 -4.48 -6.92
CA VAL A 73 -4.71 -4.84 -6.28
C VAL A 73 -5.36 -5.91 -7.14
N PHE A 74 -5.56 -7.07 -6.55
CA PHE A 74 -6.23 -8.20 -7.15
C PHE A 74 -7.55 -8.43 -6.44
N SER A 75 -8.65 -8.37 -7.16
CA SER A 75 -9.97 -8.66 -6.61
C SER A 75 -10.70 -9.66 -7.48
N GLY A 76 -11.58 -10.43 -6.86
CA GLY A 76 -12.38 -11.41 -7.57
C GLY A 76 -13.67 -11.70 -6.85
N TYR A 77 -14.64 -12.15 -7.64
CA TYR A 77 -15.91 -12.69 -7.18
C TYR A 77 -16.14 -14.03 -7.87
N TRP A 78 -16.41 -15.03 -7.04
CA TRP A 78 -16.66 -16.39 -7.47
C TRP A 78 -18.01 -16.86 -6.94
N ASP A 79 -18.94 -17.14 -7.86
CA ASP A 79 -20.18 -17.84 -7.55
C ASP A 79 -19.98 -19.36 -7.66
N LEU A 80 -20.02 -20.08 -6.53
CA LEU A 80 -19.77 -21.51 -6.42
C LEU A 80 -21.04 -22.31 -6.69
N ALA A 81 -21.66 -22.02 -7.83
CA ALA A 81 -22.95 -22.56 -8.20
C ALA A 81 -22.82 -23.88 -9.00
N TYR A 82 -21.84 -24.72 -8.66
CA TYR A 82 -21.47 -25.95 -9.39
C TYR A 82 -22.37 -27.15 -9.07
N TRP A 83 -23.08 -27.14 -7.94
CA TRP A 83 -23.87 -28.26 -7.44
C TRP A 83 -25.37 -28.13 -7.69
N LYS A 84 -25.77 -27.27 -8.64
CA LYS A 84 -27.17 -27.05 -9.02
C LYS A 84 -27.89 -28.33 -9.43
N ASP A 85 -27.16 -29.23 -10.09
CA ASP A 85 -27.67 -30.50 -10.62
C ASP A 85 -27.45 -31.69 -9.67
N SER A 86 -26.86 -31.47 -8.49
CA SER A 86 -26.69 -32.51 -7.46
C SER A 86 -28.02 -32.82 -6.75
N HIS A 87 -28.14 -33.99 -6.13
CA HIS A 87 -29.36 -34.40 -5.42
C HIS A 87 -29.13 -34.54 -3.91
N GLY A 88 -30.21 -34.38 -3.13
CA GLY A 88 -30.22 -34.62 -1.68
C GLY A 88 -29.42 -33.59 -0.86
N LEU A 89 -28.86 -34.06 0.26
CA LEU A 89 -28.12 -33.24 1.24
C LEU A 89 -26.92 -32.51 0.62
N VAL A 90 -26.29 -33.10 -0.40
CA VAL A 90 -25.12 -32.53 -1.09
C VAL A 90 -25.49 -31.19 -1.74
N LYS A 91 -26.64 -31.11 -2.42
CA LYS A 91 -27.13 -29.85 -2.99
C LYS A 91 -27.45 -28.82 -1.90
N GLY A 92 -28.12 -29.25 -0.84
CA GLY A 92 -28.50 -28.35 0.25
C GLY A 92 -27.30 -27.70 0.95
N ILE A 93 -26.18 -28.42 1.07
CA ILE A 93 -24.97 -27.95 1.76
C ILE A 93 -24.04 -27.17 0.82
N LEU A 94 -23.83 -27.65 -0.41
CA LEU A 94 -22.80 -27.12 -1.31
C LEU A 94 -23.31 -26.09 -2.33
N ASP A 95 -24.63 -25.92 -2.49
CA ASP A 95 -25.18 -24.92 -3.41
C ASP A 95 -25.34 -23.54 -2.76
N GLY A 96 -25.31 -22.50 -3.59
CA GLY A 96 -25.60 -21.11 -3.17
C GLY A 96 -24.46 -20.38 -2.47
N TRP A 97 -23.24 -20.92 -2.47
CA TRP A 97 -22.06 -20.22 -1.95
C TRP A 97 -21.51 -19.23 -2.97
N SER A 98 -21.03 -18.09 -2.48
CA SER A 98 -20.23 -17.15 -3.24
C SER A 98 -19.08 -16.61 -2.40
N VAL A 99 -17.94 -16.41 -3.01
CA VAL A 99 -16.72 -15.91 -2.38
C VAL A 99 -16.32 -14.64 -3.10
N SER A 100 -15.93 -13.61 -2.35
CA SER A 100 -15.23 -12.45 -2.88
C SER A 100 -13.95 -12.22 -2.10
N TRP A 101 -12.94 -11.69 -2.76
CA TRP A 101 -11.67 -11.34 -2.13
C TRP A 101 -11.10 -10.05 -2.71
N ILE A 102 -10.29 -9.39 -1.89
CA ILE A 102 -9.43 -8.28 -2.27
C ILE A 102 -8.06 -8.55 -1.66
N ALA A 103 -7.07 -8.75 -2.52
CA ALA A 103 -5.68 -8.86 -2.15
C ALA A 103 -4.95 -7.60 -2.60
N THR A 104 -4.17 -6.99 -1.71
CA THR A 104 -3.33 -5.85 -2.03
C THR A 104 -1.88 -6.19 -1.73
N ALA A 105 -0.98 -5.78 -2.62
CA ALA A 105 0.45 -5.88 -2.43
C ALA A 105 1.08 -4.54 -2.82
N GLN A 106 1.84 -3.94 -1.91
CA GLN A 106 2.51 -2.68 -2.18
C GLN A 106 3.90 -2.60 -1.56
N THR A 107 4.83 -1.98 -2.26
CA THR A 107 6.14 -1.62 -1.71
C THR A 107 5.99 -0.58 -0.61
N GLY A 108 6.80 -0.67 0.44
CA GLY A 108 6.83 0.36 1.46
C GLY A 108 7.25 1.73 0.92
N GLN A 109 6.73 2.76 1.57
CA GLN A 109 7.06 4.16 1.29
C GLN A 109 8.51 4.44 1.67
N PRO A 110 9.19 5.35 0.95
CA PRO A 110 10.53 5.73 1.32
C PRO A 110 10.52 6.69 2.51
N TYR A 111 11.58 6.67 3.31
CA TYR A 111 11.77 7.59 4.43
C TYR A 111 13.24 8.02 4.54
N SER A 112 13.46 9.18 5.14
CA SER A 112 14.79 9.70 5.45
C SER A 112 15.14 9.39 6.91
N GLU A 113 16.36 8.95 7.14
CA GLU A 113 16.90 8.80 8.50
C GLU A 113 17.42 10.17 8.97
N VAL A 114 17.00 10.57 10.16
CA VAL A 114 17.31 11.89 10.73
C VAL A 114 18.22 11.76 11.94
N VAL A 115 18.85 12.87 12.31
CA VAL A 115 19.72 13.00 13.49
C VAL A 115 19.02 13.88 14.52
N SER A 116 19.21 13.60 15.82
CA SER A 116 18.48 14.31 16.88
C SER A 116 18.91 15.76 17.17
N ASN A 117 19.90 16.29 16.44
CA ASN A 117 20.47 17.61 16.70
C ASN A 117 21.03 18.26 15.42
N ASP A 118 21.39 19.54 15.55
CA ASP A 118 21.91 20.39 14.48
C ASP A 118 23.29 19.91 13.99
N LEU A 119 23.34 19.24 12.84
CA LEU A 119 24.55 18.61 12.30
C LEU A 119 25.45 19.64 11.60
N ASN A 120 24.85 20.60 10.91
CA ASN A 120 25.55 21.58 10.08
C ASN A 120 25.69 22.96 10.78
N ASN A 121 25.12 23.09 11.99
CA ASN A 121 25.10 24.28 12.84
C ASN A 121 24.45 25.50 12.17
N ASP A 122 23.39 25.28 11.38
CA ASP A 122 22.62 26.32 10.69
C ASP A 122 21.39 26.81 11.48
N GLY A 123 21.12 26.21 12.65
CA GLY A 123 20.01 26.53 13.52
C GLY A 123 18.71 25.77 13.21
N ASN A 124 18.68 24.96 12.16
CA ASN A 124 17.54 24.15 11.74
C ASN A 124 17.81 22.65 11.94
N ARG A 125 17.24 22.08 12.99
CA ARG A 125 17.41 20.64 13.31
C ARG A 125 16.45 19.73 12.53
N SER A 126 15.53 20.30 11.78
CA SER A 126 14.40 19.58 11.20
C SER A 126 14.69 19.05 9.79
N ASN A 127 15.69 19.61 9.10
CA ASN A 127 16.15 19.20 7.76
C ASN A 127 17.48 18.43 7.80
N ASP A 128 18.03 18.17 8.98
CA ASP A 128 19.27 17.41 9.17
C ASP A 128 19.04 15.90 9.02
N ILE A 129 19.64 15.37 7.96
CA ILE A 129 19.62 13.94 7.63
C ILE A 129 20.99 13.32 7.89
N VAL A 130 21.00 12.00 8.10
CA VAL A 130 22.27 11.26 8.12
C VAL A 130 23.01 11.43 6.78
N PRO A 131 24.37 11.38 6.77
CA PRO A 131 25.13 11.48 5.53
C PRO A 131 24.63 10.49 4.47
N GLY A 132 24.12 11.01 3.35
CA GLY A 132 23.45 10.23 2.33
C GLY A 132 22.42 11.06 1.57
N SER A 133 21.55 10.37 0.83
CA SER A 133 20.41 11.00 0.13
C SER A 133 19.16 10.88 0.98
N ARG A 134 18.27 11.89 0.87
CA ARG A 134 16.88 11.78 1.35
C ARG A 134 16.19 10.54 0.81
N ASN A 135 15.22 10.02 1.57
CA ASN A 135 14.28 8.98 1.14
C ASN A 135 14.95 7.76 0.50
N SER A 136 16.14 7.42 1.02
CA SER A 136 17.00 6.33 0.56
C SER A 136 16.60 4.97 1.16
N HIS A 137 15.92 4.98 2.31
CA HIS A 137 15.40 3.78 2.97
C HIS A 137 13.91 3.61 2.69
N ARG A 138 13.38 2.40 2.90
CA ARG A 138 11.97 2.09 2.68
C ARG A 138 11.38 1.32 3.85
N LEU A 139 10.12 1.61 4.14
CA LEU A 139 9.29 0.81 5.04
C LEU A 139 9.14 -0.64 4.51
N PRO A 140 8.74 -1.59 5.37
CA PRO A 140 8.33 -2.91 4.93
C PRO A 140 7.23 -2.84 3.86
N SER A 141 7.27 -3.81 2.96
CA SER A 141 6.19 -3.99 1.99
C SER A 141 4.95 -4.56 2.69
N ILE A 142 3.77 -4.12 2.25
CA ILE A 142 2.49 -4.47 2.86
C ILE A 142 1.76 -5.43 1.91
N TYR A 143 1.30 -6.55 2.47
CA TYR A 143 0.48 -7.53 1.77
C TYR A 143 -0.80 -7.72 2.56
N ASN A 144 -1.97 -7.40 2.01
CA ASN A 144 -3.24 -7.58 2.70
C ASN A 144 -4.15 -8.54 1.93
N LEU A 145 -4.96 -9.30 2.66
CA LEU A 145 -6.01 -10.14 2.10
C LEU A 145 -7.28 -9.97 2.92
N ASP A 146 -8.32 -9.47 2.26
CA ASP A 146 -9.66 -9.39 2.79
C ASP A 146 -10.56 -10.33 2.00
N MET A 147 -11.40 -11.09 2.69
CA MET A 147 -12.30 -12.05 2.07
C MET A 147 -13.71 -11.93 2.65
N ARG A 148 -14.68 -12.23 1.78
CA ARG A 148 -16.08 -12.35 2.16
C ARG A 148 -16.66 -13.62 1.55
N LEU A 149 -17.40 -14.35 2.37
CA LEU A 149 -18.10 -15.56 2.02
C LEU A 149 -19.59 -15.30 2.22
N SER A 150 -20.40 -15.57 1.21
CA SER A 150 -21.86 -15.46 1.27
C SER A 150 -22.49 -16.81 0.91
N ARG A 151 -23.59 -17.16 1.58
CA ARG A 151 -24.42 -18.32 1.26
C ARG A 151 -25.87 -17.92 1.15
N LYS A 152 -26.48 -18.23 0.01
CA LYS A 152 -27.91 -18.03 -0.26
C LYS A 152 -28.66 -19.33 -0.05
N ILE A 153 -29.53 -19.36 0.96
CA ILE A 153 -30.36 -20.50 1.32
C ILE A 153 -31.80 -20.18 0.92
N PRO A 154 -32.40 -20.90 -0.05
CA PRO A 154 -33.81 -20.73 -0.39
C PRO A 154 -34.69 -21.27 0.74
N ILE A 155 -35.67 -20.46 1.20
CA ILE A 155 -36.66 -20.83 2.22
C ILE A 155 -38.04 -20.51 1.65
N GLY A 156 -38.68 -21.52 1.04
CA GLY A 156 -39.97 -21.36 0.36
C GLY A 156 -39.90 -20.34 -0.78
N LYS A 157 -40.65 -19.24 -0.65
CA LYS A 157 -40.64 -18.12 -1.62
C LYS A 157 -39.56 -17.06 -1.31
N ALA A 158 -38.89 -17.16 -0.16
CA ALA A 158 -37.87 -16.22 0.28
C ALA A 158 -36.46 -16.82 0.13
N ARG A 159 -35.44 -15.98 0.28
CA ARG A 159 -34.03 -16.40 0.35
C ARG A 159 -33.40 -15.77 1.57
N LEU A 160 -32.75 -16.59 2.39
CA LEU A 160 -31.88 -16.14 3.47
C LEU A 160 -30.45 -16.03 2.93
N GLU A 161 -29.79 -14.89 3.12
CA GLU A 161 -28.38 -14.73 2.79
C GLU A 161 -27.56 -14.62 4.08
N LEU A 162 -26.63 -15.56 4.26
CA LEU A 162 -25.66 -15.55 5.34
C LEU A 162 -24.35 -14.99 4.81
N ILE A 163 -23.74 -14.04 5.51
CA ILE A 163 -22.49 -13.41 5.11
C ILE A 163 -21.48 -13.53 6.26
N GLY A 164 -20.28 -13.95 5.94
CA GLY A 164 -19.10 -13.88 6.82
C GLY A 164 -18.01 -13.05 6.15
N GLU A 165 -17.38 -12.17 6.91
CA GLU A 165 -16.29 -11.32 6.45
C GLU A 165 -15.05 -11.56 7.32
N ALA A 166 -13.88 -11.57 6.68
CA ALA A 166 -12.60 -11.67 7.35
C ALA A 166 -11.65 -10.64 6.75
N PHE A 167 -11.18 -9.73 7.59
CA PHE A 167 -10.29 -8.65 7.22
C PHE A 167 -8.89 -8.95 7.71
N ASN A 168 -7.88 -8.53 6.94
CA ASN A 168 -6.47 -8.72 7.28
C ASN A 168 -6.16 -10.18 7.64
N LEU A 169 -6.57 -11.10 6.77
CA LEU A 169 -6.37 -12.55 6.97
C LEU A 169 -4.90 -12.95 7.08
N LEU A 170 -4.00 -12.15 6.51
CA LEU A 170 -2.55 -12.35 6.61
C LEU A 170 -1.95 -11.81 7.92
N ASN A 171 -2.80 -11.20 8.78
CA ASN A 171 -2.39 -10.55 10.02
C ASN A 171 -1.23 -9.56 9.81
N THR A 172 -1.34 -8.76 8.76
CA THR A 172 -0.32 -7.80 8.38
C THR A 172 -0.37 -6.59 9.30
N THR A 173 0.80 -6.23 9.83
CA THR A 173 0.95 -5.06 10.69
C THR A 173 0.92 -3.78 9.85
N ASN A 174 0.07 -2.84 10.22
CA ASN A 174 0.09 -1.49 9.65
C ASN A 174 0.91 -0.57 10.55
N ILE A 175 1.98 0.01 10.01
CA ILE A 175 2.83 0.96 10.73
C ILE A 175 2.13 2.32 10.70
N THR A 176 1.73 2.82 11.87
CA THR A 176 1.04 4.12 12.02
C THR A 176 1.98 5.24 12.48
N SER A 177 3.16 4.89 13.00
CA SER A 177 4.23 5.82 13.39
C SER A 177 5.55 5.06 13.48
N GLN A 178 6.64 5.68 13.06
CA GLN A 178 7.99 5.14 13.20
C GLN A 178 8.96 6.25 13.63
N ASN A 179 9.90 5.90 14.52
CA ASN A 179 11.01 6.78 14.85
C ASN A 179 12.10 6.65 13.81
N PHE A 180 12.38 7.74 13.10
CA PHE A 180 13.41 7.81 12.05
C PHE A 180 14.76 8.35 12.57
N THR A 181 14.86 8.63 13.88
CA THR A 181 16.08 9.16 14.50
C THR A 181 17.09 8.03 14.70
N LEU A 182 18.04 7.89 13.78
CA LEU A 182 19.02 6.80 13.79
C LEU A 182 20.23 7.10 14.67
N TYR A 183 20.64 8.37 14.76
CA TYR A 183 21.80 8.78 15.55
C TYR A 183 21.48 9.93 16.49
N ASN A 184 22.07 9.88 17.67
CA ASN A 184 22.24 11.04 18.53
C ASN A 184 23.53 11.75 18.20
N PHE A 185 23.46 13.06 17.98
CA PHE A 185 24.65 13.87 17.80
C PHE A 185 25.03 14.54 19.12
N THR A 186 26.12 14.04 19.73
CA THR A 186 26.62 14.49 21.02
C THR A 186 28.12 14.77 20.92
N GLY A 187 28.55 16.01 21.18
CA GLY A 187 29.97 16.37 21.24
C GLY A 187 30.74 16.16 19.94
N GLY A 188 30.10 16.30 18.77
CA GLY A 188 30.73 16.09 17.46
C GLY A 188 30.74 14.63 16.98
N VAL A 189 30.12 13.71 17.72
CA VAL A 189 30.08 12.28 17.39
C VAL A 189 28.63 11.82 17.21
N LEU A 190 28.40 11.02 16.16
CA LEU A 190 27.13 10.32 15.91
C LEU A 190 27.13 9.01 16.71
N VAL A 191 26.23 8.90 17.68
CA VAL A 191 26.02 7.70 18.49
C VAL A 191 24.74 7.01 18.01
N PRO A 192 24.80 5.76 17.50
CA PRO A 192 23.61 5.08 17.00
C PRO A 192 22.59 4.85 18.12
N GLN A 193 21.33 5.09 17.81
CA GLN A 193 20.21 4.76 18.67
C GLN A 193 19.95 3.25 18.60
N LEU A 194 19.97 2.58 19.74
CA LEU A 194 19.65 1.13 19.82
C LEU A 194 18.14 0.86 19.78
N ASN A 195 17.32 1.92 19.87
CA ASN A 195 15.86 1.86 19.96
C ASN A 195 15.22 2.02 18.59
N LEU A 196 15.88 1.54 17.53
CA LEU A 196 15.27 1.48 16.22
C LEU A 196 14.14 0.48 16.33
N ALA A 197 12.90 0.99 16.31
CA ALA A 197 11.77 0.18 15.91
C ALA A 197 11.99 -0.14 14.42
N ASN A 198 12.90 -1.07 14.15
CA ASN A 198 12.98 -1.73 12.87
C ASN A 198 11.89 -2.80 12.91
N PRO A 199 10.83 -2.69 12.11
CA PRO A 199 9.82 -3.73 11.99
C PRO A 199 10.42 -5.06 11.49
#